data_AF-A0AAD0XH93-F1
#
_entry.id   AF-A0AAD0XH93-F1
#
_cell.length_a   1.000
_cell.length_b   1.000
_cell.length_c   1.000
_cell.angle_alpha   90.00
_cell.angle_beta   90.00
_cell.angle_gamma   90.00
#
_symmetry.space_group_name_H-M   'P 1'
#
loop_
_entity.id
_entity.type
_entity.pdbx_description
1 polymer ?
#
loop_
_entity_poly.entity_id
_entity_poly.type
_entity_poly.pdbx_seq_one_letter_code
_entity_poly.pdbx_strand_id
1 'polypeptide(L)'
;MMNFPLNLAVGFAQPVNQVGNYVYYKAGSAGGADPSIKVKTDQGDEYILMPGQGFRLDKKTFTNLQVTNAGGVATIIGLLMIADGGFFDNRVTGSVEVIDGGKARTLAGSAFIGTSNAAATAGNYGFVQLWNPPGSGKNIIVERITASSATAGAFGMFVANVAIANSSGVTPVSKKAAAGVPASVTQIRYEINAVGTVTGSSGFMDSRSNQANSSVEFKVVEPIIVTPGYGVHVGTGVTNQDIRAVFEWFEESNA
;
A
#
# COMPACT_ATOMS: atom_id res chain seq x y z
N MET A 1 -32.29 -22.06 18.93
CA MET A 1 -30.98 -21.94 18.24
C MET A 1 -30.03 -23.02 18.76
N MET A 2 -29.45 -23.82 17.86
CA MET A 2 -28.54 -24.90 18.20
C MET A 2 -27.27 -24.81 17.34
N ASN A 3 -26.11 -24.94 17.98
CA ASN A 3 -24.83 -25.08 17.29
C ASN A 3 -24.58 -26.57 17.02
N PHE A 4 -24.38 -26.91 15.75
CA PHE A 4 -24.12 -28.26 15.30
C PHE A 4 -22.68 -28.35 14.76
N PRO A 5 -21.80 -29.15 15.38
CA PRO A 5 -20.44 -29.33 14.91
C PRO A 5 -20.41 -30.10 13.59
N LEU A 6 -19.63 -29.59 12.64
CA LEU A 6 -19.41 -30.22 11.34
C LEU A 6 -18.03 -30.87 11.31
N ASN A 7 -17.98 -32.09 10.78
CA ASN A 7 -16.76 -32.79 10.41
C ASN A 7 -16.98 -33.46 9.05
N LEU A 8 -16.71 -32.70 7.98
CA LEU A 8 -17.06 -33.06 6.61
C LEU A 8 -15.82 -33.51 5.85
N ALA A 9 -15.57 -34.82 5.86
CA ALA A 9 -14.56 -35.42 5.01
C ALA A 9 -14.91 -35.23 3.51
N VAL A 10 -13.88 -35.26 2.66
CA VAL A 10 -14.05 -35.12 1.20
C VAL A 10 -14.99 -36.19 0.66
N GLY A 11 -16.04 -35.78 -0.06
CA GLY A 11 -17.03 -36.68 -0.67
C GLY A 11 -18.08 -37.25 0.29
N PHE A 12 -18.03 -36.94 1.59
CA PHE A 12 -19.01 -37.42 2.57
C PHE A 12 -20.09 -36.38 2.87
N ALA A 13 -21.29 -36.89 3.16
CA ALA A 13 -22.42 -36.10 3.65
C ALA A 13 -22.64 -36.37 5.14
N GLN A 14 -22.83 -35.31 5.92
CA GLN A 14 -23.24 -35.39 7.32
C GLN A 14 -24.73 -35.03 7.42
N PRO A 15 -25.60 -35.95 7.87
CA PRO A 15 -27.00 -35.65 8.11
C PRO A 15 -27.15 -34.81 9.38
N VAL A 16 -28.05 -33.84 9.35
CA VAL A 16 -28.38 -32.98 10.49
C VAL A 16 -29.88 -33.05 10.72
N ASN A 17 -30.28 -33.92 11.66
CA ASN A 17 -31.67 -34.15 12.03
C ASN A 17 -32.15 -33.07 13.01
N GLN A 18 -32.42 -31.87 12.50
CA GLN A 18 -32.88 -30.73 13.29
C GLN A 18 -34.00 -29.99 12.55
N VAL A 19 -35.03 -29.61 13.29
CA VAL A 19 -36.13 -28.78 12.76
C VAL A 19 -35.71 -27.32 12.80
N GLY A 20 -35.89 -26.61 11.68
CA GLY A 20 -35.59 -25.18 11.60
C GLY A 20 -36.11 -24.56 10.31
N ASN A 21 -36.04 -23.23 10.24
CA ASN A 21 -36.28 -22.48 9.00
C ASN A 21 -35.11 -21.57 8.62
N TYR A 22 -34.02 -21.63 9.38
CA TYR A 22 -32.82 -20.84 9.17
C TYR A 22 -31.56 -21.67 9.42
N VAL A 23 -30.59 -21.51 8.53
CA VAL A 23 -29.27 -22.13 8.60
C VAL A 23 -28.22 -21.04 8.43
N TYR A 24 -27.22 -21.03 9.30
CA TYR A 24 -26.06 -20.13 9.22
C TYR A 24 -24.77 -20.91 9.41
N TYR A 25 -23.87 -20.82 8.45
CA TYR A 25 -22.57 -21.45 8.53
C TYR A 25 -21.62 -20.53 9.29
N LYS A 26 -21.56 -20.69 10.61
CA LYS A 26 -20.90 -19.73 11.50
C LYS A 26 -19.40 -19.67 11.31
N ALA A 27 -18.76 -20.82 11.19
CA ALA A 27 -17.31 -20.92 11.03
C ALA A 27 -16.98 -22.23 10.33
N GLY A 28 -15.90 -22.19 9.54
CA GLY A 28 -15.39 -23.34 8.81
C GLY A 28 -13.93 -23.16 8.50
N SER A 29 -13.14 -24.22 8.67
CA SER A 29 -11.75 -24.25 8.26
C SER A 29 -11.45 -25.52 7.49
N ALA A 30 -10.74 -25.36 6.38
CA ALA A 30 -10.19 -26.43 5.56
C ALA A 30 -8.65 -26.33 5.46
N GLY A 31 -8.00 -25.76 6.48
CA GLY A 31 -6.53 -25.64 6.52
C GLY A 31 -5.93 -24.76 5.42
N GLY A 32 -6.66 -23.72 4.99
CA GLY A 32 -6.25 -22.82 3.90
C GLY A 32 -6.83 -23.17 2.52
N ALA A 33 -7.49 -24.32 2.38
CA ALA A 33 -8.31 -24.64 1.20
C ALA A 33 -9.71 -24.01 1.29
N ASP A 34 -10.53 -24.18 0.26
CA ASP A 34 -11.92 -23.71 0.22
C ASP A 34 -12.77 -24.38 1.32
N PRO A 35 -13.29 -23.62 2.31
CA PRO A 35 -14.12 -24.15 3.39
C PRO A 35 -15.61 -24.17 3.05
N SER A 36 -16.01 -24.00 1.77
CA SER A 36 -17.41 -23.97 1.36
C SER A 36 -18.14 -25.29 1.61
N ILE A 37 -19.38 -25.19 2.10
CA ILE A 37 -20.26 -26.34 2.31
C ILE A 37 -21.47 -26.25 1.39
N LYS A 38 -22.00 -27.40 1.00
CA LYS A 38 -23.29 -27.52 0.34
C LYS A 38 -24.31 -28.04 1.35
N VAL A 39 -25.42 -27.32 1.49
CA VAL A 39 -26.52 -27.67 2.38
C VAL A 39 -27.74 -27.97 1.54
N LYS A 40 -28.26 -29.19 1.64
CA LYS A 40 -29.48 -29.62 0.98
C LYS A 40 -30.57 -29.90 2.02
N THR A 41 -31.74 -29.34 1.82
CA THR A 41 -32.91 -29.54 2.71
C THR A 41 -33.71 -30.77 2.28
N ASP A 42 -34.50 -31.33 3.21
CA ASP A 42 -35.50 -32.36 2.91
C ASP A 42 -36.64 -31.87 1.99
N GLN A 43 -36.77 -30.56 1.80
CA GLN A 43 -37.70 -29.93 0.86
C GLN A 43 -37.15 -29.87 -0.58
N GLY A 44 -35.88 -30.23 -0.79
CA GLY A 44 -35.22 -30.23 -2.09
C GLY A 44 -34.40 -28.98 -2.41
N ASP A 45 -34.48 -27.92 -1.58
CA ASP A 45 -33.66 -26.72 -1.74
C ASP A 45 -32.18 -27.02 -1.47
N GLU A 46 -31.27 -26.45 -2.26
CA GLU A 46 -29.81 -26.64 -2.15
C GLU A 46 -29.09 -25.30 -2.21
N TYR A 47 -28.15 -25.08 -1.28
CA TYR A 47 -27.36 -23.85 -1.18
C TYR A 47 -25.89 -24.17 -0.96
N ILE A 48 -25.00 -23.38 -1.56
CA ILE A 48 -23.56 -23.39 -1.23
C ILE A 48 -23.29 -22.20 -0.33
N LEU A 49 -22.70 -22.45 0.84
CA LEU A 49 -22.42 -21.45 1.87
C LEU A 49 -20.91 -21.38 2.14
N MET A 50 -20.38 -20.16 2.15
CA MET A 50 -19.09 -19.85 2.76
C MET A 50 -19.27 -19.51 4.26
N PRO A 51 -18.23 -19.62 5.09
CA PRO A 51 -18.30 -19.18 6.48
C PRO A 51 -18.81 -17.74 6.58
N GLY A 52 -19.77 -17.49 7.48
CA GLY A 52 -20.47 -16.21 7.62
C GLY A 52 -21.71 -16.05 6.74
N GLN A 53 -22.10 -17.06 5.95
CA GLN A 53 -23.31 -17.03 5.14
C GLN A 53 -24.41 -17.92 5.71
N GLY A 54 -25.66 -17.63 5.36
CA GLY A 54 -26.81 -18.42 5.74
C GLY A 54 -28.00 -18.19 4.83
N PHE A 55 -29.03 -19.01 4.98
CA PHE A 55 -30.29 -18.87 4.26
C PHE A 55 -31.47 -19.08 5.20
N ARG A 56 -32.63 -18.55 4.79
CA ARG A 56 -33.92 -18.75 5.45
C ARG A 56 -34.94 -19.30 4.46
N LEU A 57 -35.77 -20.23 4.91
CA LEU A 57 -36.94 -20.65 4.17
C LEU A 57 -38.16 -19.85 4.63
N ASP A 58 -38.76 -19.10 3.72
CA ASP A 58 -39.96 -18.33 4.04
C ASP A 58 -41.18 -19.24 4.17
N LYS A 59 -41.84 -19.18 5.33
CA LYS A 59 -43.06 -19.93 5.67
C LYS A 59 -42.93 -21.47 5.57
N LYS A 60 -41.71 -21.99 5.50
CA LYS A 60 -41.41 -23.43 5.49
C LYS A 60 -40.40 -23.76 6.59
N THR A 61 -40.41 -25.01 7.03
CA THR A 61 -39.42 -25.57 7.95
C THR A 61 -38.86 -26.84 7.33
N PHE A 62 -37.55 -27.05 7.44
CA PHE A 62 -36.93 -28.35 7.18
C PHE A 62 -36.93 -29.17 8.46
N THR A 63 -36.87 -30.50 8.33
CA THR A 63 -36.67 -31.43 9.46
C THR A 63 -35.33 -32.16 9.39
N ASN A 64 -34.72 -32.18 8.21
CA ASN A 64 -33.42 -32.77 7.96
C ASN A 64 -32.62 -31.92 6.96
N LEU A 65 -31.31 -31.82 7.19
CA LEU A 65 -30.35 -31.27 6.25
C LEU A 65 -29.30 -32.32 5.92
N GLN A 66 -28.88 -32.35 4.66
CA GLN A 66 -27.65 -33.02 4.24
C GLN A 66 -26.59 -31.97 3.98
N VAL A 67 -25.50 -32.01 4.76
CA VAL A 67 -24.38 -31.08 4.62
C VAL A 67 -23.20 -31.83 4.01
N THR A 68 -22.68 -31.34 2.90
CA THR A 68 -21.51 -31.91 2.21
C THR A 68 -20.41 -30.86 2.05
N ASN A 69 -19.18 -31.34 1.89
CA ASN A 69 -18.05 -30.50 1.52
C ASN A 69 -18.18 -30.11 0.03
N ALA A 70 -18.36 -28.82 -0.27
CA ALA A 70 -18.57 -28.36 -1.64
C ALA A 70 -17.25 -28.22 -2.42
N GLY A 71 -16.18 -27.80 -1.76
CA GLY A 71 -14.85 -27.66 -2.38
C GLY A 71 -14.20 -29.01 -2.69
N GLY A 72 -14.46 -30.05 -1.89
CA GLY A 72 -13.97 -31.41 -2.13
C GLY A 72 -12.44 -31.56 -2.05
N VAL A 73 -11.72 -30.58 -1.48
CA VAL A 73 -10.24 -30.57 -1.46
C VAL A 73 -9.67 -31.03 -0.12
N ALA A 74 -10.26 -30.61 1.00
CA ALA A 74 -9.78 -30.94 2.35
C ALA A 74 -10.95 -31.09 3.32
N THR A 75 -10.79 -31.89 4.38
CA THR A 75 -11.80 -32.04 5.44
C THR A 75 -12.14 -30.69 6.06
N ILE A 76 -13.43 -30.39 6.16
CA ILE A 76 -13.92 -29.16 6.78
C ILE A 76 -14.32 -29.46 8.22
N ILE A 77 -13.69 -28.75 9.16
CA ILE A 77 -14.14 -28.68 10.55
C ILE A 77 -14.85 -27.34 10.74
N GLY A 78 -16.10 -27.37 11.18
CA GLY A 78 -16.91 -26.16 11.23
C GLY A 78 -18.05 -26.21 12.23
N LEU A 79 -18.86 -25.16 12.22
CA LEU A 79 -20.05 -25.03 13.05
C LEU A 79 -21.21 -24.50 12.22
N LEU A 80 -22.27 -25.30 12.15
CA LEU A 80 -23.54 -24.88 11.59
C LEU A 80 -24.44 -24.41 12.73
N MET A 81 -25.13 -23.29 12.53
CA MET A 81 -26.12 -22.78 13.46
C MET A 81 -27.50 -22.96 12.83
N ILE A 82 -28.39 -23.65 13.53
CA ILE A 82 -29.77 -23.88 13.11
C ILE A 82 -30.70 -23.16 14.08
N ALA A 83 -31.68 -22.43 13.55
CA ALA A 83 -32.65 -21.73 14.36
C ALA A 83 -34.07 -21.83 13.78
N ASP A 84 -35.03 -21.70 14.68
CA ASP A 84 -36.44 -21.48 14.44
C ASP A 84 -36.78 -20.02 14.81
N GLY A 85 -37.51 -19.32 13.94
CA GLY A 85 -38.07 -18.00 14.27
C GLY A 85 -37.27 -16.79 13.74
N GLY A 86 -37.34 -15.68 14.47
CA GLY A 86 -36.97 -14.33 14.00
C GLY A 86 -35.61 -13.78 14.46
N PHE A 87 -34.75 -14.60 15.05
CA PHE A 87 -33.42 -14.16 15.49
C PHE A 87 -32.42 -14.26 14.33
N PHE A 88 -31.78 -13.14 14.01
CA PHE A 88 -30.71 -13.02 13.02
C PHE A 88 -29.47 -12.43 13.68
N ASP A 89 -28.36 -13.16 13.63
CA ASP A 89 -27.06 -12.60 13.97
C ASP A 89 -26.30 -12.31 12.67
N ASN A 90 -26.34 -11.07 12.22
CA ASN A 90 -25.62 -10.61 11.03
C ASN A 90 -24.25 -10.01 11.38
N ARG A 91 -23.69 -10.36 12.55
CA ARG A 91 -22.34 -9.94 12.92
C ARG A 91 -21.35 -10.61 11.99
N VAL A 92 -20.84 -9.83 11.04
CA VAL A 92 -19.66 -10.16 10.26
C VAL A 92 -18.49 -10.24 11.24
N THR A 93 -18.09 -11.46 11.61
CA THR A 93 -16.85 -11.69 12.35
C THR A 93 -15.72 -11.80 11.33
N GLY A 94 -15.00 -10.71 11.14
CA GLY A 94 -13.73 -10.69 10.41
C GLY A 94 -12.70 -9.95 11.25
N SER A 95 -11.46 -10.44 11.26
CA SER A 95 -10.34 -9.65 11.77
C SER A 95 -10.10 -8.49 10.81
N VAL A 96 -10.31 -7.25 11.26
CA VAL A 96 -9.83 -6.07 10.53
C VAL A 96 -8.34 -5.96 10.81
N GLU A 97 -7.52 -6.46 9.92
CA GLU A 97 -6.10 -6.16 9.95
C GLU A 97 -5.86 -4.80 9.30
N VAL A 98 -5.41 -3.84 10.09
CA VAL A 98 -4.92 -2.56 9.56
C VAL A 98 -3.55 -2.83 8.97
N ILE A 99 -3.49 -3.02 7.64
CA ILE A 99 -2.23 -3.16 6.93
C ILE A 99 -1.55 -1.79 6.92
N ASP A 100 -0.46 -1.65 7.68
CA ASP A 100 0.44 -0.52 7.54
C ASP A 100 1.15 -0.61 6.18
N GLY A 101 0.66 0.16 5.22
CA GLY A 101 1.22 0.22 3.87
C GLY A 101 2.70 0.63 3.86
N GLY A 102 3.14 1.48 4.79
CA GLY A 102 4.53 1.90 4.90
C GLY A 102 5.44 0.74 5.32
N LYS A 103 5.01 -0.04 6.31
CA LYS A 103 5.70 -1.29 6.70
C LYS A 103 5.72 -2.29 5.55
N ALA A 104 4.61 -2.48 4.85
CA ALA A 104 4.55 -3.40 3.71
C ALA A 104 5.51 -3.00 2.59
N ARG A 105 5.56 -1.72 2.19
CA ARG A 105 6.50 -1.18 1.20
C ARG A 105 7.96 -1.34 1.63
N THR A 106 8.25 -1.05 2.89
CA THR A 106 9.60 -1.23 3.45
C THR A 106 10.01 -2.70 3.41
N LEU A 107 9.14 -3.63 3.84
CA LEU A 107 9.42 -5.08 3.78
C LEU A 107 9.58 -5.59 2.35
N ALA A 108 8.87 -5.01 1.38
CA ALA A 108 9.02 -5.29 -0.05
C ALA A 108 10.32 -4.69 -0.65
N GLY A 109 11.04 -3.83 0.08
CA GLY A 109 12.25 -3.19 -0.41
C GLY A 109 12.01 -2.04 -1.39
N SER A 110 10.79 -1.51 -1.45
CA SER A 110 10.41 -0.44 -2.39
C SER A 110 10.45 0.97 -1.80
N ALA A 111 10.81 1.12 -0.53
CA ALA A 111 10.96 2.43 0.14
C ALA A 111 12.44 2.82 0.26
N PHE A 112 12.74 4.09 -0.02
CA PHE A 112 14.11 4.59 -0.16
C PHE A 112 14.32 5.95 0.51
N ILE A 113 15.57 6.27 0.78
CA ILE A 113 16.04 7.58 1.21
C ILE A 113 17.33 7.93 0.47
N GLY A 114 17.53 9.21 0.19
CA GLY A 114 18.67 9.69 -0.56
C GLY A 114 19.01 11.13 -0.24
N THR A 115 20.29 11.48 -0.32
CA THR A 115 20.76 12.86 -0.09
C THR A 115 21.83 13.26 -1.08
N SER A 116 21.89 14.54 -1.40
CA SER A 116 23.00 15.16 -2.10
C SER A 116 23.07 16.64 -1.72
N ASN A 117 24.15 17.30 -2.14
CA ASN A 117 24.40 18.69 -1.88
C ASN A 117 24.91 19.41 -3.13
N ALA A 118 24.49 20.66 -3.29
CA ALA A 118 25.11 21.62 -4.19
C ALA A 118 25.91 22.61 -3.34
N ALA A 119 27.20 22.75 -3.63
CA ALA A 119 28.05 23.73 -2.96
C ALA A 119 27.67 25.16 -3.38
N ALA A 120 27.94 26.14 -2.53
CA ALA A 120 27.76 27.55 -2.86
C ALA A 120 28.76 27.99 -3.93
N THR A 121 28.26 28.61 -4.99
CA THR A 121 29.07 29.21 -6.05
C THR A 121 28.62 30.66 -6.27
N ALA A 122 29.58 31.58 -6.31
CA ALA A 122 29.31 33.00 -6.45
C ALA A 122 28.52 33.30 -7.75
N GLY A 123 27.38 33.99 -7.62
CA GLY A 123 26.53 34.36 -8.75
C GLY A 123 25.63 33.23 -9.29
N ASN A 124 25.69 32.04 -8.69
CA ASN A 124 24.89 30.89 -9.13
C ASN A 124 23.94 30.38 -8.03
N TYR A 125 22.85 29.76 -8.48
CA TYR A 125 21.91 29.03 -7.63
C TYR A 125 22.37 27.57 -7.47
N GLY A 126 22.13 27.01 -6.28
CA GLY A 126 22.31 25.60 -6.01
C GLY A 126 21.01 24.83 -6.20
N PHE A 127 21.06 23.70 -6.90
CA PHE A 127 19.91 22.80 -7.06
C PHE A 127 20.28 21.37 -6.69
N VAL A 128 19.35 20.64 -6.08
CA VAL A 128 19.41 19.18 -5.92
C VAL A 128 18.12 18.59 -6.48
N GLN A 129 18.24 17.47 -7.19
CA GLN A 129 17.13 16.83 -7.89
C GLN A 129 17.05 15.34 -7.56
N LEU A 130 15.84 14.87 -7.27
CA LEU A 130 15.47 13.46 -7.37
C LEU A 130 14.89 13.23 -8.77
N TRP A 131 15.60 12.46 -9.59
CA TRP A 131 15.29 12.24 -10.99
C TRP A 131 14.76 10.82 -11.24
N ASN A 132 13.67 10.72 -12.00
CA ASN A 132 13.18 9.47 -12.55
C ASN A 132 13.66 9.33 -14.01
N PRO A 133 14.67 8.51 -14.31
CA PRO A 133 15.14 8.35 -15.68
C PRO A 133 14.05 7.88 -16.64
N PRO A 134 14.01 8.38 -17.88
CA PRO A 134 13.18 7.79 -18.92
C PRO A 134 13.44 6.28 -19.04
N GLY A 135 12.37 5.49 -19.13
CA GLY A 135 12.47 4.02 -19.23
C GLY A 135 12.72 3.27 -17.91
N SER A 136 12.64 3.94 -16.76
CA SER A 136 12.78 3.27 -15.45
C SER A 136 11.71 2.21 -15.17
N GLY A 137 10.55 2.30 -15.83
CA GLY A 137 9.39 1.42 -15.61
C GLY A 137 8.71 1.61 -14.25
N LYS A 138 9.09 2.64 -13.49
CA LYS A 138 8.58 2.92 -12.15
C LYS A 138 8.10 4.35 -12.00
N ASN A 139 7.08 4.55 -11.18
CA ASN A 139 6.73 5.86 -10.63
C ASN A 139 7.44 6.03 -9.28
N ILE A 140 7.93 7.25 -9.04
CA ILE A 140 8.48 7.66 -7.75
C ILE A 140 7.38 8.39 -7.00
N ILE A 141 7.09 7.95 -5.78
CA ILE A 141 6.10 8.59 -4.92
C ILE A 141 6.84 9.28 -3.79
N VAL A 142 7.02 10.60 -3.91
CA VAL A 142 7.77 11.42 -2.94
C VAL A 142 6.86 11.77 -1.77
N GLU A 143 7.25 11.34 -0.58
CA GLU A 143 6.49 11.54 0.67
C GLU A 143 7.05 12.72 1.48
N ARG A 144 8.36 12.96 1.40
CA ARG A 144 9.01 14.01 2.18
C ARG A 144 10.29 14.50 1.51
N ILE A 145 10.52 15.81 1.63
CA ILE A 145 11.78 16.43 1.28
C ILE A 145 12.25 17.33 2.42
N THR A 146 13.51 17.20 2.81
CA THR A 146 14.15 18.10 3.77
C THR A 146 15.29 18.82 3.09
N ALA A 147 15.40 20.12 3.29
CA ALA A 147 16.48 20.93 2.76
C ALA A 147 17.15 21.75 3.87
N SER A 148 18.46 21.95 3.76
CA SER A 148 19.24 22.74 4.70
C SER A 148 20.36 23.48 3.98
N SER A 149 20.83 24.58 4.56
CA SER A 149 21.95 25.38 4.05
C SER A 149 22.71 25.97 5.23
N ALA A 150 24.02 26.15 5.07
CA ALA A 150 24.84 26.89 6.02
C ALA A 150 24.50 28.40 6.04
N THR A 151 23.77 28.90 5.03
CA THR A 151 23.42 30.31 4.85
C THR A 151 21.90 30.52 4.93
N ALA A 152 21.47 31.64 5.51
CA ALA A 152 20.08 32.04 5.53
C ALA A 152 19.60 32.48 4.13
N GLY A 153 18.34 32.22 3.80
CA GLY A 153 17.79 32.55 2.49
C GLY A 153 16.41 31.97 2.30
N ALA A 154 16.16 31.42 1.11
CA ALA A 154 14.93 30.70 0.80
C ALA A 154 15.24 29.45 -0.02
N PHE A 155 14.37 28.45 0.09
CA PHE A 155 14.36 27.28 -0.77
C PHE A 155 13.05 27.23 -1.53
N GLY A 156 13.10 26.71 -2.75
CA GLY A 156 11.91 26.47 -3.56
C GLY A 156 11.89 25.05 -4.10
N MET A 157 10.71 24.44 -4.09
CA MET A 157 10.45 23.10 -4.63
C MET A 157 9.69 23.20 -5.94
N PHE A 158 10.07 22.44 -6.96
CA PHE A 158 9.38 22.39 -8.26
C PHE A 158 9.61 21.06 -8.98
N VAL A 159 8.81 20.77 -10.00
CA VAL A 159 9.03 19.64 -10.91
C VAL A 159 9.60 20.15 -12.23
N ALA A 160 10.48 19.39 -12.86
CA ALA A 160 10.89 19.62 -14.24
C ALA A 160 11.06 18.29 -15.00
N ASN A 161 10.98 18.36 -16.33
CA ASN A 161 11.18 17.22 -17.24
C ASN A 161 12.61 17.15 -17.82
N VAL A 162 13.56 17.83 -17.18
CA VAL A 162 14.96 17.86 -17.59
C VAL A 162 15.83 17.39 -16.44
N ALA A 163 16.71 16.44 -16.72
CA ALA A 163 17.70 15.98 -15.75
C ALA A 163 18.80 17.04 -15.58
N ILE A 164 19.13 17.38 -14.34
CA ILE A 164 20.28 18.23 -14.03
C ILE A 164 21.57 17.53 -14.48
N ALA A 165 22.54 18.28 -15.00
CA ALA A 165 23.73 17.72 -15.64
C ALA A 165 24.55 16.82 -14.71
N ASN A 166 24.82 17.23 -13.47
CA ASN A 166 25.73 16.49 -12.59
C ASN A 166 24.99 15.40 -11.80
N SER A 167 25.50 14.17 -11.91
CA SER A 167 25.13 13.07 -11.01
C SER A 167 25.87 13.22 -9.68
N SER A 168 25.17 12.96 -8.57
CA SER A 168 25.81 12.90 -7.26
C SER A 168 26.74 11.69 -7.09
N GLY A 169 26.58 10.65 -7.92
CA GLY A 169 27.24 9.36 -7.75
C GLY A 169 26.78 8.58 -6.51
N VAL A 170 25.85 9.14 -5.72
CA VAL A 170 25.29 8.50 -4.54
C VAL A 170 24.11 7.63 -4.97
N THR A 171 24.24 6.32 -4.75
CA THR A 171 23.13 5.39 -4.94
C THR A 171 22.10 5.59 -3.83
N PRO A 172 20.83 5.82 -4.15
CA PRO A 172 19.78 5.80 -3.14
C PRO A 172 19.79 4.55 -2.26
N VAL A 173 19.51 4.72 -0.97
CA VAL A 173 19.57 3.64 0.01
C VAL A 173 18.16 3.13 0.29
N SER A 174 17.96 1.81 0.22
CA SER A 174 16.69 1.22 0.66
C SER A 174 16.53 1.38 2.18
N LYS A 175 15.30 1.68 2.62
CA LYS A 175 14.94 1.68 4.03
C LYS A 175 14.92 0.27 4.65
N LYS A 176 15.01 -0.78 3.83
CA LYS A 176 15.22 -2.18 4.28
C LYS A 176 16.70 -2.54 4.26
N ALA A 177 17.31 -2.62 5.44
CA ALA A 177 18.69 -3.07 5.60
C ALA A 177 18.78 -4.60 5.51
N ALA A 178 18.77 -5.15 4.29
CA ALA A 178 18.94 -6.58 4.03
C ALA A 178 19.71 -6.83 2.71
N ALA A 179 20.34 -8.00 2.60
CA ALA A 179 20.97 -8.43 1.35
C ALA A 179 19.91 -8.71 0.27
N GLY A 180 20.27 -8.49 -1.00
CA GLY A 180 19.40 -8.78 -2.15
C GLY A 180 18.20 -7.84 -2.31
N VAL A 181 18.17 -6.73 -1.56
CA VAL A 181 17.14 -5.70 -1.76
C VAL A 181 17.40 -4.99 -3.09
N PRO A 182 16.37 -4.84 -3.96
CA PRO A 182 16.53 -4.14 -5.23
C PRO A 182 17.08 -2.73 -5.04
N ALA A 183 18.01 -2.34 -5.90
CA ALA A 183 18.45 -0.95 -5.97
C ALA A 183 17.33 -0.06 -6.52
N SER A 184 17.27 1.18 -6.06
CA SER A 184 16.37 2.19 -6.63
C SER A 184 16.71 2.43 -8.10
N VAL A 185 15.69 2.67 -8.93
CA VAL A 185 15.87 3.10 -10.32
C VAL A 185 16.07 4.62 -10.46
N THR A 186 15.94 5.34 -9.35
CA THR A 186 16.07 6.82 -9.32
C THR A 186 17.52 7.27 -9.27
N GLN A 187 17.73 8.55 -9.60
CA GLN A 187 19.03 9.19 -9.54
C GLN A 187 18.94 10.45 -8.69
N ILE A 188 19.99 10.74 -7.90
CA ILE A 188 20.13 12.02 -7.21
C ILE A 188 21.16 12.85 -7.96
N ARG A 189 20.78 14.07 -8.33
CA ARG A 189 21.56 14.99 -9.17
C ARG A 189 21.69 16.34 -8.50
N TYR A 190 22.67 17.14 -8.91
CA TYR A 190 22.90 18.48 -8.36
C TYR A 190 23.47 19.46 -9.39
N GLU A 191 23.21 20.76 -9.20
CA GLU A 191 23.74 21.84 -10.05
C GLU A 191 24.33 22.93 -9.18
N ILE A 192 25.47 23.48 -9.60
CA ILE A 192 26.16 24.59 -8.93
C ILE A 192 26.42 25.78 -9.87
N ASN A 193 26.18 25.63 -11.17
CA ASN A 193 26.45 26.67 -12.18
C ASN A 193 25.16 27.27 -12.76
N ALA A 194 24.03 27.12 -12.07
CA ALA A 194 22.77 27.63 -12.59
C ALA A 194 22.69 29.15 -12.44
N VAL A 195 22.39 29.83 -13.55
CA VAL A 195 22.22 31.30 -13.61
C VAL A 195 20.75 31.73 -13.55
N GLY A 196 19.84 30.78 -13.42
CA GLY A 196 18.38 30.98 -13.35
C GLY A 196 17.65 29.69 -12.98
N THR A 197 16.33 29.69 -13.12
CA THR A 197 15.51 28.48 -12.91
C THR A 197 15.79 27.42 -13.96
N VAL A 198 15.61 26.15 -13.60
CA VAL A 198 15.80 25.02 -14.51
C VAL A 198 14.78 25.08 -15.65
N THR A 199 15.25 24.86 -16.88
CA THR A 199 14.40 24.76 -18.08
C THR A 199 13.35 23.66 -17.92
N GLY A 200 12.10 23.92 -18.34
CA GLY A 200 11.00 22.95 -18.20
C GLY A 200 10.46 22.83 -16.78
N SER A 201 10.80 23.76 -15.89
CA SER A 201 10.22 23.83 -14.54
C SER A 201 8.78 24.34 -14.57
N SER A 202 7.94 23.80 -13.67
CA SER A 202 6.55 24.22 -13.45
C SER A 202 6.41 25.58 -12.75
N GLY A 203 7.51 26.30 -12.49
CA GLY A 203 7.56 27.28 -11.41
C GLY A 203 7.57 26.62 -10.02
N PHE A 204 7.82 27.41 -8.97
CA PHE A 204 7.84 26.91 -7.60
C PHE A 204 6.44 26.45 -7.15
N MET A 205 6.33 25.19 -6.73
CA MET A 205 5.13 24.63 -6.13
C MET A 205 5.00 25.02 -4.65
N ASP A 206 6.15 25.15 -3.96
CA ASP A 206 6.25 25.68 -2.60
C ASP A 206 7.58 26.43 -2.45
N SER A 207 7.62 27.42 -1.56
CA SER A 207 8.83 28.14 -1.19
C SER A 207 8.84 28.45 0.29
N ARG A 208 10.00 28.30 0.93
CA ARG A 208 10.17 28.47 2.37
C ARG A 208 11.43 29.25 2.68
N SER A 209 11.32 30.22 3.57
CA SER A 209 12.50 30.87 4.14
C SER A 209 13.28 29.88 5.00
N ASN A 210 14.61 29.95 4.93
CA ASN A 210 15.52 29.13 5.71
C ASN A 210 16.42 30.00 6.60
N GLN A 211 16.61 29.57 7.85
CA GLN A 211 17.65 30.12 8.71
C GLN A 211 18.97 29.38 8.49
N ALA A 212 20.10 30.07 8.66
CA ALA A 212 21.42 29.47 8.55
C ALA A 212 21.56 28.27 9.49
N ASN A 213 22.10 27.15 8.98
CA ASN A 213 22.28 25.88 9.70
C ASN A 213 20.99 25.26 10.24
N SER A 214 19.84 25.62 9.66
CA SER A 214 18.55 24.98 9.95
C SER A 214 18.12 24.08 8.79
N SER A 215 17.24 23.13 9.13
CA SER A 215 16.55 22.29 8.16
C SER A 215 15.12 22.75 8.01
N VAL A 216 14.65 22.82 6.77
CA VAL A 216 13.27 23.07 6.40
C VAL A 216 12.70 21.79 5.80
N GLU A 217 11.50 21.43 6.26
CA GLU A 217 10.76 20.29 5.73
C GLU A 217 9.68 20.77 4.75
N PHE A 218 9.69 20.20 3.55
CA PHE A 218 8.59 20.26 2.59
C PHE A 218 7.72 19.02 2.80
N LYS A 219 6.75 19.15 3.70
CA LYS A 219 5.75 18.11 3.94
C LYS A 219 4.60 18.28 2.97
N VAL A 220 4.48 17.34 2.03
CA VAL A 220 3.35 17.29 1.10
C VAL A 220 2.20 16.52 1.74
N VAL A 221 0.99 17.08 1.69
CA VAL A 221 -0.22 16.42 2.24
C VAL A 221 -0.63 15.28 1.31
N GLU A 222 -0.66 15.55 0.02
CA GLU A 222 -0.75 14.58 -1.05
C GLU A 222 0.64 14.29 -1.62
N PRO A 223 1.00 13.03 -1.89
CA PRO A 223 2.32 12.70 -2.42
C PRO A 223 2.53 13.27 -3.82
N ILE A 224 3.78 13.61 -4.14
CA ILE A 224 4.15 13.99 -5.52
C ILE A 224 4.51 12.71 -6.28
N ILE A 225 3.78 12.45 -7.38
CA ILE A 225 4.08 11.36 -8.30
C ILE A 225 5.02 11.86 -9.38
N VAL A 226 6.20 11.26 -9.47
CA VAL A 226 7.21 11.57 -10.51
C VAL A 226 7.27 10.42 -11.48
N THR A 227 6.73 10.64 -12.68
CA THR A 227 6.74 9.67 -13.78
C THR A 227 8.11 9.62 -14.46
N PRO A 228 8.41 8.56 -15.25
CA PRO A 228 9.66 8.48 -15.99
C PRO A 228 9.89 9.71 -16.88
N GLY A 229 11.09 10.29 -16.81
CA GLY A 229 11.46 11.52 -17.53
C GLY A 229 11.13 12.82 -16.79
N TYR A 230 10.71 12.74 -15.53
CA TYR A 230 10.51 13.89 -14.65
C TYR A 230 11.39 13.80 -13.39
N GLY A 231 11.59 14.94 -12.73
CA GLY A 231 12.27 15.03 -11.45
C GLY A 231 11.68 16.09 -10.54
N VAL A 232 11.84 15.88 -9.23
CA VAL A 232 11.54 16.89 -8.21
C VAL A 232 12.82 17.58 -7.82
N HIS A 233 12.79 18.90 -7.80
CA HIS A 233 13.92 19.77 -7.52
C HIS A 233 13.69 20.51 -6.21
N VAL A 234 14.78 20.73 -5.48
CA VAL A 234 14.86 21.78 -4.49
C VAL A 234 16.01 22.70 -4.88
N GLY A 235 15.72 23.99 -4.98
CA GLY A 235 16.69 25.02 -5.34
C GLY A 235 16.81 26.10 -4.29
N THR A 236 17.94 26.79 -4.28
CA THR A 236 18.11 28.03 -3.51
C THR A 236 17.34 29.18 -4.16
N GLY A 237 16.79 30.07 -3.34
CA GLY A 237 16.09 31.28 -3.77
C GLY A 237 17.00 32.49 -3.94
N VAL A 238 18.27 32.37 -3.52
CA VAL A 238 19.32 33.38 -3.70
C VAL A 238 20.59 32.70 -4.24
N THR A 239 21.44 33.49 -4.90
CA THR A 239 22.73 33.02 -5.42
C THR A 239 23.77 32.91 -4.30
N ASN A 240 24.85 32.16 -4.54
CA ASN A 240 25.93 31.94 -3.57
C ASN A 240 25.43 31.29 -2.25
N GLN A 241 24.46 30.39 -2.36
CA GLN A 241 23.92 29.62 -1.25
C GLN A 241 24.13 28.13 -1.53
N ASP A 242 24.65 27.40 -0.54
CA ASP A 242 24.72 25.95 -0.58
C ASP A 242 23.35 25.35 -0.29
N ILE A 243 23.11 24.13 -0.77
CA ILE A 243 21.92 23.39 -0.38
C ILE A 243 22.24 21.91 -0.23
N ARG A 244 21.79 21.32 0.86
CA ARG A 244 21.71 19.88 1.04
C ARG A 244 20.24 19.48 1.05
N ALA A 245 19.86 18.55 0.19
CA ALA A 245 18.51 18.00 0.17
C ALA A 245 18.53 16.52 0.54
N VAL A 246 17.49 16.08 1.24
CA VAL A 246 17.18 14.70 1.57
C VAL A 246 15.80 14.41 1.03
N PHE A 247 15.67 13.35 0.24
CA PHE A 247 14.40 12.89 -0.30
C PHE A 247 14.02 11.56 0.34
N GLU A 248 12.74 11.40 0.62
CA GLU A 248 12.14 10.12 0.98
C GLU A 248 11.01 9.78 0.02
N TRP A 249 11.05 8.56 -0.50
CA TRP A 249 10.09 8.11 -1.49
C TRP A 249 9.92 6.59 -1.42
N PHE A 250 8.95 6.12 -2.18
CA PHE A 250 8.87 4.72 -2.59
C PHE A 250 8.66 4.61 -4.09
N GLU A 251 8.94 3.42 -4.62
CA GLU A 251 8.77 3.10 -6.03
C GLU A 251 7.63 2.11 -6.24
N GLU A 252 6.84 2.35 -7.28
CA GLU A 252 5.80 1.42 -7.73
C GLU A 252 5.87 1.24 -9.25
N SER A 253 5.32 0.12 -9.73
CA SER A 253 5.23 -0.10 -11.19
C SER A 253 4.38 1.00 -11.83
N ASN A 254 4.82 1.48 -12.99
CA ASN A 254 3.98 2.39 -13.77
C ASN A 254 2.72 1.63 -14.21
N ALA A 255 1.55 2.21 -13.94
CA ALA A 255 0.26 1.66 -14.35
C ALA A 255 0.03 1.84 -15.85
#